data_AF-A0A7Y1AUZ4-F1
#
_entry.id   AF-A0A7Y1AUZ4-F1
#
_cell.length_a   1.000
_cell.length_b   1.000
_cell.length_c   1.000
_cell.angle_alpha   90.00
_cell.angle_beta   90.00
_cell.angle_gamma   90.00
#
_symmetry.space_group_name_H-M   'P 1'
#
loop_
_entity.id
_entity.type
_entity.pdbx_description
1 polymer ?
#
loop_
_entity_poly.entity_id
_entity_poly.type
_entity_poly.pdbx_seq_one_letter_code
_entity_poly.pdbx_strand_id
1 'polypeptide(L)' 'MTTALNRHREGEIRAARGTRLTAKSWMTEAPLRMLMNNLDPQVAENPT' A
#
# COMPACT_ATOMS: atom_id res chain seq x y z
N MET A 1 -14.03 25.10 10.06
CA MET A 1 -12.61 24.77 10.24
C MET A 1 -12.36 23.45 9.53
N THR A 2 -12.01 23.49 8.24
CA THR A 2 -11.81 22.28 7.43
C THR A 2 -10.32 21.99 7.40
N THR A 3 -9.85 21.01 8.16
CA THR A 3 -8.44 20.60 8.13
C THR A 3 -8.15 20.04 6.74
N ALA A 4 -7.26 20.68 5.98
CA ALA A 4 -6.84 20.16 4.69
C ALA A 4 -6.24 18.76 4.87
N LEU A 5 -6.76 17.78 4.13
CA LEU A 5 -6.22 16.42 4.15
C LEU A 5 -4.78 16.44 3.62
N ASN A 6 -3.82 16.08 4.49
CA ASN A 6 -2.46 15.84 4.05
C ASN A 6 -2.42 14.54 3.24
N ARG A 7 -2.26 14.68 1.92
CA ARG A 7 -2.14 13.56 0.97
C ARG A 7 -0.71 13.07 0.80
N HIS A 8 0.27 13.80 1.34
CA HIS A 8 1.67 13.46 1.20
C HIS A 8 2.21 12.79 2.45
N ARG A 9 2.89 11.67 2.26
CA ARG A 9 3.55 10.92 3.33
C ARG A 9 4.92 10.47 2.86
N GLU A 10 5.95 10.79 3.65
CA GLU A 10 7.30 10.30 3.41
C GLU A 10 7.40 8.77 3.64
N GLY A 11 8.08 8.09 2.71
CA GLY A 11 8.42 6.67 2.78
C GLY A 11 7.92 5.86 1.58
N GLU A 12 8.56 4.72 1.35
CA GLU A 12 8.17 3.79 0.29
C GLU A 12 7.15 2.76 0.80
N ILE A 13 6.11 2.50 0.01
CA ILE A 13 5.15 1.42 0.26
C ILE A 13 5.43 0.31 -0.75
N ARG A 14 5.59 -0.93 -0.31
CA ARG A 14 5.76 -2.09 -1.21
C ARG A 14 4.94 -3.27 -0.75
N ALA A 15 4.40 -4.04 -1.68
CA ALA A 15 3.62 -5.23 -1.35
C ALA A 15 4.48 -6.32 -0.70
N ALA A 16 3.93 -6.98 0.33
CA ALA A 16 4.56 -8.16 0.93
C ALA A 16 4.75 -9.29 -0.10
N ARG A 17 5.86 -10.02 -0.01
CA ARG A 17 6.23 -11.12 -0.91
C ARG A 17 6.27 -12.46 -0.16
N GLY A 18 6.23 -13.57 -0.91
CA GLY A 18 6.22 -14.93 -0.34
C GLY A 18 4.86 -15.34 0.24
N THR A 19 4.81 -16.50 0.89
CA THR A 19 3.58 -17.17 1.34
C THR A 19 3.14 -16.82 2.76
N ARG A 20 3.95 -16.07 3.52
CA ARG A 20 3.60 -15.62 4.87
C ARG A 20 2.55 -14.51 4.79
N LEU A 21 1.45 -14.65 5.53
CA LEU A 21 0.35 -13.69 5.58
C LEU A 21 0.61 -12.58 6.61
N THR A 22 0.19 -11.35 6.29
CA THR A 22 0.10 -10.23 7.24
C THR A 22 -1.33 -10.14 7.80
N ALA A 23 -2.32 -10.33 6.93
CA ALA A 23 -3.73 -10.48 7.27
C ALA A 23 -4.05 -11.92 7.71
N LYS A 24 -5.32 -12.16 8.10
CA LYS A 24 -5.74 -13.46 8.65
C LYS A 24 -6.09 -14.51 7.60
N SER A 25 -6.24 -14.12 6.33
CA SER A 25 -6.60 -15.02 5.23
C SER A 25 -6.14 -14.49 3.89
N TRP A 26 -6.00 -15.36 2.89
CA TRP A 26 -5.68 -14.95 1.52
C TRP A 26 -6.71 -13.99 0.91
N MET A 27 -8.00 -14.17 1.23
CA MET A 27 -9.05 -13.28 0.73
C MET A 27 -8.89 -11.84 1.21
N THR A 28 -8.23 -11.63 2.35
CA THR A 28 -7.93 -10.28 2.88
C THR A 28 -6.51 -9.82 2.60
N GLU A 29 -5.55 -10.74 2.49
CA GLU A 29 -4.17 -10.45 2.12
C GLU A 29 -4.04 -10.03 0.66
N ALA A 30 -4.75 -10.69 -0.26
CA ALA A 30 -4.68 -10.39 -1.69
C ALA A 30 -5.01 -8.93 -2.01
N PRO A 31 -6.18 -8.37 -1.60
CA PRO A 31 -6.47 -6.97 -1.87
C PRO A 31 -5.51 -6.01 -1.15
N LEU A 32 -5.03 -6.36 0.05
CA LEU A 32 -4.01 -5.56 0.74
C LEU A 32 -2.72 -5.48 -0.09
N ARG A 33 -2.24 -6.61 -0.59
CA ARG A 33 -1.04 -6.64 -1.44
C ARG A 33 -1.25 -5.90 -2.76
N MET A 34 -2.42 -6.03 -3.38
CA MET A 34 -2.74 -5.29 -4.60
C MET A 34 -2.77 -3.78 -4.37
N LEU A 35 -3.35 -3.33 -3.26
CA LEU A 35 -3.33 -1.91 -2.88
C LEU A 35 -1.89 -1.42 -2.67
N MET A 36 -1.08 -2.13 -1.89
CA MET A 36 0.31 -1.76 -1.66
C MET A 36 1.14 -1.80 -2.94
N ASN A 37 0.84 -2.71 -3.87
CA ASN A 37 1.50 -2.80 -5.16
C ASN A 37 1.22 -1.58 -6.04
N ASN A 38 0.00 -1.05 -6.01
CA ASN A 38 -0.35 0.18 -6.73
C ASN A 38 0.41 1.41 -6.23
N LEU A 39 0.97 1.35 -5.02
CA LEU A 39 1.74 2.43 -4.39
C LEU A 39 3.25 2.17 -4.39
N ASP A 40 3.70 1.06 -5.00
CA ASP A 40 5.12 0.75 -5.12
C ASP A 40 5.80 1.80 -6.01
N PRO A 41 6.95 2.40 -5.62
CA PRO A 41 7.65 3.40 -6.43
C PRO A 41 8.05 2.92 -7.83
N GLN A 42 8.13 1.62 -8.06
CA GLN A 42 8.39 1.05 -9.39
C GLN A 42 7.13 0.90 -10.25
N VAL A 43 5.94 1.11 -9.66
CA VAL A 43 4.63 0.94 -10.31
C VAL A 43 3.87 2.26 -10.37
N ALA A 44 3.83 3.02 -9.27
CA ALA A 44 3.11 4.27 -9.14
C ALA A 44 3.86 5.44 -9.78
N GLU A 45 3.12 6.33 -10.47
CA GLU A 45 3.68 7.57 -11.03
C GLU A 45 4.06 8.59 -9.94
N ASN A 46 3.25 8.67 -8.87
CA ASN A 46 3.50 9.56 -7.74
C ASN A 46 3.11 8.86 -6.41
N PRO A 47 4.01 8.06 -5.83
CA PRO A 47 3.72 7.22 -4.67
C PRO A 47 3.65 7.97 -3.32
N THR A 48 4.17 9.20 -3.24
CA THR A 48 4.39 9.94 -1.98
C THR A 48 3.54 11.17 -1.82
#